data_AF-A0A2T6AEH6-F1
#
_entry.id   AF-A0A2T6AEH6-F1
#
_cell.length_a   1.000
_cell.length_b   1.000
_cell.length_c   1.000
_cell.angle_alpha   90.00
_cell.angle_beta   90.00
_cell.angle_gamma   90.00
#
_symmetry.space_group_name_H-M   'P 1'
#
loop_
_entity.id
_entity.type
_entity.pdbx_description
1 polymer ?
#
loop_
_entity_poly.entity_id
_entity_poly.type
_entity_poly.pdbx_seq_one_letter_code
_entity_poly.pdbx_strand_id
1 'polypeptide(L)'
;MKIIKGLFLATLFLGFASCDDDDDNDDMNEMMSYTAQLGDLNDSGVSGTATVTKNGDQLTVTVLAQGLEPNQPHPQHIHGLSDGEEATCPPASADADEDGIITIPEGAPFYGEVLLPLDDFPMADADGNISYEKTFTLGMNDVLTEAQLADLDDRVIVLHGLNNDGEYVATIPVACGQLNEM
;
A
#
# COMPACT_ATOMS: atom_id res chain seq x y z
N MET A 1 -57.30 61.25 14.91
CA MET A 1 -57.20 61.37 16.38
C MET A 1 -57.48 60.00 17.01
N LYS A 2 -56.42 59.23 17.29
CA LYS A 2 -56.40 58.07 18.19
C LYS A 2 -54.93 57.75 18.46
N ILE A 3 -54.60 57.76 19.75
CA ILE A 3 -53.27 57.78 20.36
C ILE A 3 -53.09 56.48 21.13
N ILE A 4 -52.10 55.65 20.81
CA ILE A 4 -51.57 54.58 21.70
C ILE A 4 -50.12 54.33 21.25
N LYS A 5 -49.10 54.96 21.85
CA LYS A 5 -48.32 54.55 23.04
C LYS A 5 -47.64 53.17 22.93
N GLY A 6 -46.38 53.20 22.51
CA GLY A 6 -45.25 52.61 23.24
C GLY A 6 -44.88 51.15 22.93
N LEU A 7 -43.66 50.95 22.42
CA LEU A 7 -42.69 50.06 23.06
C LEU A 7 -41.28 50.45 22.63
N PHE A 8 -40.47 50.85 23.61
CA PHE A 8 -39.03 51.09 23.51
C PHE A 8 -38.33 49.73 23.38
N LEU A 9 -37.46 49.56 22.37
CA LEU A 9 -36.48 48.48 22.36
C LEU A 9 -35.10 49.09 22.17
N ALA A 10 -34.32 49.08 23.25
CA ALA A 10 -32.97 49.60 23.30
C ALA A 10 -32.02 48.64 22.57
N THR A 11 -31.49 49.05 21.42
CA THR A 11 -30.38 48.38 20.76
C THR A 11 -29.07 48.83 21.42
N LEU A 12 -28.49 47.90 22.18
CA LEU A 12 -27.19 48.02 22.82
C LEU A 12 -26.10 47.99 21.74
N PHE A 13 -25.40 49.12 21.56
CA PHE A 13 -24.12 49.15 20.83
C PHE A 13 -23.01 48.77 21.82
N LEU A 14 -22.35 47.65 21.57
CA LEU A 14 -21.02 47.32 22.08
C LEU A 14 -20.13 47.15 20.85
N GLY A 15 -19.21 48.09 20.66
CA GLY A 15 -18.04 47.90 19.83
C GLY A 15 -16.85 47.49 20.69
N PHE A 16 -15.88 46.80 20.09
CA PHE A 16 -14.40 46.93 20.13
C PHE A 16 -13.87 45.80 19.20
N ALA A 17 -13.02 46.11 18.20
CA ALA A 17 -11.57 45.80 18.14
C ALA A 17 -11.27 44.29 18.32
N SER A 18 -10.38 43.59 17.63
CA SER A 18 -9.32 43.80 16.65
C SER A 18 -8.87 42.37 16.22
N CYS A 19 -8.09 42.25 15.17
CA CYS A 19 -7.54 41.05 14.51
C CYS A 19 -7.04 39.91 15.43
N ASP A 20 -7.10 38.67 14.94
CA ASP A 20 -5.89 37.82 14.86
C ASP A 20 -6.01 36.85 13.66
N ASP A 21 -4.96 36.87 12.85
CA ASP A 21 -4.63 35.88 11.83
C ASP A 21 -4.14 34.63 12.55
N ASP A 22 -4.81 33.50 12.38
CA ASP A 22 -4.19 32.19 12.61
C ASP A 22 -4.35 31.39 11.32
N ASP A 23 -3.32 31.50 10.48
CA ASP A 23 -2.89 30.53 9.48
C ASP A 23 -2.74 29.17 10.16
N ASP A 24 -3.84 28.44 10.35
CA ASP A 24 -3.77 26.99 10.47
C ASP A 24 -3.55 26.46 9.05
N ASN A 25 -2.33 26.64 8.55
CA ASN A 25 -1.71 25.67 7.65
C ASN A 25 -1.51 24.40 8.47
N ASP A 26 -2.64 23.74 8.75
CA ASP A 26 -2.69 22.40 9.29
C ASP A 26 -2.13 21.55 8.14
N ASP A 27 -0.82 21.37 8.18
CA ASP A 27 -0.10 20.27 7.55
C ASP A 27 -0.67 19.00 8.17
N MET A 28 -1.90 18.71 7.80
CA MET A 28 -2.60 17.48 8.04
C MET A 28 -1.84 16.47 7.21
N ASN A 29 -0.76 16.00 7.78
CA ASN A 29 -0.15 14.76 7.38
C ASN A 29 -1.19 13.67 7.64
N GLU A 30 -2.13 13.54 6.70
CA GLU A 30 -3.25 12.63 6.78
C GLU A 30 -2.65 11.24 6.73
N MET A 31 -2.73 10.55 7.87
CA MET A 31 -2.31 9.17 7.96
C MET A 31 -3.25 8.33 7.09
N MET A 32 -2.76 7.92 5.93
CA MET A 32 -3.48 7.04 5.02
C MET A 32 -3.09 5.59 5.32
N SER A 33 -4.05 4.69 5.25
CA SER A 33 -3.81 3.27 5.49
C SER A 33 -4.48 2.43 4.42
N TYR A 34 -3.75 1.43 3.96
CA TYR A 34 -4.13 0.54 2.88
C TYR A 34 -3.96 -0.90 3.33
N THR A 35 -4.79 -1.78 2.80
CA THR A 35 -4.69 -3.21 3.02
C THR A 35 -4.73 -3.99 1.72
N ALA A 36 -4.00 -5.10 1.66
CA ALA A 36 -4.09 -6.06 0.58
C ALA A 36 -4.32 -7.46 1.16
N GLN A 37 -5.31 -8.16 0.63
CA GLN A 37 -5.45 -9.59 0.84
C GLN A 37 -4.58 -10.31 -0.18
N LEU A 38 -3.60 -11.06 0.30
CA LEU A 38 -2.66 -11.79 -0.56
C LEU A 38 -3.29 -13.14 -0.92
N GLY A 39 -3.63 -13.30 -2.20
CA GLY A 39 -4.06 -14.55 -2.81
C GLY A 39 -2.87 -15.28 -3.45
N ASP A 40 -3.00 -16.59 -3.61
CA ASP A 40 -1.96 -17.42 -4.19
C ASP A 40 -1.75 -17.12 -5.68
N LEU A 41 -0.49 -17.27 -6.10
CA LEU A 41 -0.07 -17.36 -7.49
C LEU A 41 0.68 -18.68 -7.68
N ASN A 42 0.66 -19.23 -8.90
CA ASN A 42 1.39 -20.45 -9.26
C ASN A 42 1.04 -21.65 -8.36
N ASP A 43 -0.23 -21.76 -7.97
CA ASP A 43 -0.75 -22.80 -7.07
C ASP A 43 0.08 -22.98 -5.78
N SER A 44 0.72 -21.90 -5.31
CA SER A 44 1.65 -21.94 -4.18
C SER A 44 0.98 -22.32 -2.86
N GLY A 45 -0.33 -22.07 -2.74
CA GLY A 45 -1.07 -22.16 -1.49
C GLY A 45 -0.75 -21.05 -0.48
N VAL A 46 0.05 -20.07 -0.86
CA VAL A 46 0.40 -18.92 -0.01
C VAL A 46 -0.81 -18.02 0.14
N SER A 47 -1.07 -17.57 1.37
CA SER A 47 -2.08 -16.55 1.65
C SER A 47 -1.62 -15.64 2.78
N GLY A 48 -2.19 -14.44 2.84
CA GLY A 48 -1.80 -13.48 3.86
C GLY A 48 -2.53 -12.15 3.76
N THR A 49 -2.04 -11.19 4.54
CA THR A 49 -2.48 -9.80 4.53
C THR A 49 -1.25 -8.91 4.55
N ALA A 50 -1.29 -7.84 3.76
CA ALA A 50 -0.37 -6.72 3.89
C ALA A 50 -1.14 -5.48 4.37
N THR A 51 -0.49 -4.66 5.18
CA THR A 51 -0.96 -3.35 5.59
C THR A 51 0.12 -2.33 5.29
N VAL A 52 -0.26 -1.21 4.69
CA VAL A 52 0.63 -0.10 4.38
C VAL A 52 0.06 1.14 5.03
N THR A 53 0.85 1.82 5.84
CA THR A 53 0.47 3.10 6.46
C THR A 53 1.42 4.17 5.97
N LYS A 54 0.88 5.22 5.38
CA LYS A 54 1.63 6.41 4.97
C LYS A 54 1.35 7.53 5.97
N ASN A 55 2.40 8.08 6.56
CA ASN A 55 2.37 9.24 7.44
C ASN A 55 3.48 10.20 6.98
N GLY A 56 3.17 10.94 5.92
CA GLY A 56 4.02 11.95 5.30
C GLY A 56 5.05 11.27 4.43
N ASP A 57 6.32 11.49 4.74
CA ASP A 57 7.44 10.80 4.13
C ASP A 57 7.66 9.39 4.72
N GLN A 58 6.94 8.99 5.77
CA GLN A 58 7.10 7.68 6.38
C GLN A 58 6.09 6.69 5.83
N LEU A 59 6.58 5.62 5.20
CA LEU A 59 5.78 4.48 4.73
C LEU A 59 6.09 3.25 5.58
N THR A 60 5.15 2.81 6.42
CA THR A 60 5.28 1.55 7.18
C THR A 60 4.54 0.44 6.47
N VAL A 61 5.23 -0.66 6.16
CA VAL A 61 4.68 -1.85 5.51
C VAL A 61 4.78 -3.02 6.46
N THR A 62 3.65 -3.67 6.71
CA THR A 62 3.54 -4.92 7.48
C THR A 62 3.01 -6.01 6.57
N VAL A 63 3.65 -7.18 6.55
CA VAL A 63 3.19 -8.36 5.81
C VAL A 63 3.13 -9.57 6.74
N LEU A 64 1.97 -10.20 6.80
CA LEU A 64 1.75 -11.48 7.46
C LEU A 64 1.33 -12.48 6.39
N ALA A 65 2.10 -13.55 6.21
CA ALA A 65 1.76 -14.59 5.25
C ALA A 65 2.14 -15.98 5.76
N GLN A 66 1.44 -16.98 5.24
CA GLN A 66 1.56 -18.39 5.60
C GLN A 66 1.52 -19.26 4.33
N GLY A 67 1.98 -20.50 4.43
CA GLY A 67 2.05 -21.43 3.30
C GLY A 67 3.26 -21.20 2.39
N LEU A 68 4.22 -20.39 2.85
CA LEU A 68 5.48 -20.11 2.15
C LEU A 68 6.43 -21.31 2.24
N GLU A 69 7.44 -21.35 1.36
CA GLU A 69 8.46 -22.40 1.41
C GLU A 69 9.28 -22.28 2.72
N PRO A 70 9.25 -23.29 3.60
CA PRO A 70 9.86 -23.17 4.92
C PRO A 70 11.37 -22.96 4.87
N ASN A 71 11.90 -22.12 5.77
CA ASN A 71 13.33 -21.82 5.92
C ASN A 71 13.98 -21.21 4.66
N GLN A 72 13.19 -20.62 3.76
CA GLN A 72 13.68 -19.88 2.60
C GLN A 72 13.36 -18.39 2.72
N PRO A 73 14.17 -17.50 2.12
CA PRO A 73 13.80 -16.10 2.01
C PRO A 73 12.60 -15.92 1.08
N HIS A 74 11.82 -14.86 1.27
CA HIS A 74 10.73 -14.51 0.36
C HIS A 74 10.87 -13.05 -0.05
N PRO A 75 11.40 -12.77 -1.25
CA PRO A 75 11.44 -11.42 -1.79
C PRO A 75 10.04 -10.82 -1.89
N GLN A 76 9.92 -9.53 -1.60
CA GLN A 76 8.64 -8.83 -1.57
C GLN A 76 8.79 -7.43 -2.15
N HIS A 77 7.82 -7.02 -2.95
CA HIS A 77 7.87 -5.73 -3.63
C HIS A 77 6.48 -5.10 -3.69
N ILE A 78 6.43 -3.77 -3.60
CA ILE A 78 5.30 -3.01 -4.15
C ILE A 78 5.58 -2.80 -5.64
N HIS A 79 4.62 -3.16 -6.47
CA HIS A 79 4.66 -2.99 -7.92
C HIS A 79 3.62 -1.98 -8.41
N GLY A 80 3.88 -1.42 -9.59
CA GLY A 80 2.95 -0.54 -10.31
C GLY A 80 3.28 -0.45 -11.80
N LEU A 81 2.28 -0.10 -12.61
CA LEU A 81 2.47 0.12 -14.04
C LEU A 81 3.11 1.49 -14.30
N SER A 82 3.98 1.56 -15.30
CA SER A 82 4.77 2.76 -15.60
C SER A 82 3.97 3.90 -16.24
N ASP A 83 2.79 3.59 -16.78
CA ASP A 83 1.81 4.57 -17.26
C ASP A 83 0.90 5.10 -16.15
N GLY A 84 1.02 4.57 -14.94
CA GLY A 84 0.24 4.96 -13.76
C GLY A 84 -1.12 4.28 -13.66
N GLU A 85 -1.48 3.40 -14.59
CA GLU A 85 -2.72 2.64 -14.53
C GLU A 85 -2.74 1.65 -13.36
N GLU A 86 -3.93 1.20 -13.00
CA GLU A 86 -4.18 0.26 -11.90
C GLU A 86 -3.43 -1.07 -12.13
N ALA A 87 -2.47 -1.36 -11.26
CA ALA A 87 -1.80 -2.65 -11.26
C ALA A 87 -2.72 -3.73 -10.70
N THR A 88 -2.64 -4.92 -11.28
CA THR A 88 -3.47 -6.06 -10.87
C THR A 88 -2.65 -7.32 -10.68
N CYS A 89 -3.17 -8.25 -9.89
CA CYS A 89 -2.57 -9.57 -9.79
C CYS A 89 -2.78 -10.34 -11.11
N PRO A 90 -1.75 -11.01 -11.62
CA PRO A 90 -1.84 -11.70 -12.89
C PRO A 90 -2.89 -12.82 -12.82
N PRO A 91 -3.79 -12.93 -13.80
CA PRO A 91 -4.71 -14.05 -13.91
C PRO A 91 -3.95 -15.31 -14.31
N ALA A 92 -4.56 -16.48 -14.12
CA ALA A 92 -4.00 -17.75 -14.59
C ALA A 92 -3.66 -17.75 -16.10
N SER A 93 -4.36 -16.96 -16.91
CA SER A 93 -4.08 -16.81 -18.35
C SER A 93 -2.82 -15.98 -18.66
N ALA A 94 -2.10 -15.50 -17.65
CA ALA A 94 -0.83 -14.82 -17.82
C ALA A 94 0.31 -15.79 -18.17
N ASP A 95 0.18 -17.06 -17.77
CA ASP A 95 1.04 -18.18 -18.20
C ASP A 95 0.92 -18.33 -19.72
N ALA A 96 1.90 -17.77 -20.45
CA ALA A 96 1.81 -17.55 -21.88
C ALA A 96 2.38 -18.73 -22.67
N ASP A 97 3.30 -19.49 -22.08
CA ASP A 97 3.84 -20.71 -22.66
C ASP A 97 3.17 -22.01 -22.15
N GLU A 98 2.20 -21.88 -21.24
CA GLU A 98 1.35 -22.94 -20.71
C GLU A 98 2.17 -24.00 -19.95
N ASP A 99 3.27 -23.60 -19.30
CA ASP A 99 4.12 -24.48 -18.50
C ASP A 99 3.62 -24.67 -17.05
N GLY A 100 2.57 -23.93 -16.67
CA GLY A 100 1.93 -23.95 -15.35
C GLY A 100 2.49 -22.91 -14.38
N ILE A 101 3.47 -22.10 -14.78
CA ILE A 101 4.13 -21.11 -13.93
C ILE A 101 4.11 -19.73 -14.58
N ILE A 102 3.44 -18.79 -13.94
CA ILE A 102 3.56 -17.36 -14.24
C ILE A 102 4.92 -16.88 -13.73
N THR A 103 5.82 -16.59 -14.66
CA THR A 103 7.13 -16.01 -14.40
C THR A 103 7.08 -14.48 -14.26
N ILE A 104 8.20 -13.84 -13.88
CA ILE A 104 8.27 -12.38 -13.79
C ILE A 104 7.88 -11.68 -15.11
N PRO A 105 8.44 -12.08 -16.28
CA PRO A 105 8.07 -11.47 -17.56
C PRO A 105 6.58 -11.61 -17.91
N GLU A 106 5.94 -12.69 -17.48
CA GLU A 106 4.52 -12.97 -17.75
C GLU A 106 3.57 -12.22 -16.81
N GLY A 107 3.97 -12.03 -15.56
CA GLY A 107 3.23 -11.22 -14.59
C GLY A 107 3.42 -9.72 -14.77
N ALA A 108 4.54 -9.28 -15.35
CA ALA A 108 4.90 -7.87 -15.50
C ALA A 108 3.86 -7.00 -16.24
N PRO A 109 3.14 -7.48 -17.28
CA PRO A 109 2.05 -6.72 -17.89
C PRO A 109 0.87 -6.41 -16.95
N PHE A 110 0.75 -7.08 -15.81
CA PHE A 110 -0.34 -6.93 -14.86
C PHE A 110 0.08 -6.12 -13.63
N TYR A 111 1.10 -6.57 -12.91
CA TYR A 111 1.54 -5.89 -11.69
C TYR A 111 2.51 -4.74 -11.99
N GLY A 112 3.18 -4.74 -13.15
CA GLY A 112 4.14 -3.71 -13.54
C GLY A 112 5.56 -3.89 -13.02
N GLU A 113 6.31 -2.79 -12.98
CA GLU A 113 7.70 -2.81 -12.51
C GLU A 113 7.79 -2.74 -10.98
N VAL A 114 8.96 -3.06 -10.44
CA VAL A 114 9.22 -2.89 -9.00
C VAL A 114 9.30 -1.40 -8.71
N LEU A 115 8.37 -0.92 -7.89
CA LEU A 115 8.40 0.45 -7.37
C LEU A 115 9.23 0.52 -6.08
N LEU A 116 8.92 -0.36 -5.13
CA LEU A 116 9.61 -0.41 -3.85
C LEU A 116 9.99 -1.85 -3.51
N PRO A 117 11.29 -2.21 -3.52
CA PRO A 117 11.73 -3.42 -2.86
C PRO A 117 11.57 -3.24 -1.36
N LEU A 118 10.96 -4.23 -0.72
CA LEU A 118 10.77 -4.16 0.72
C LEU A 118 12.08 -4.39 1.50
N ASP A 119 13.21 -4.71 0.84
CA ASP A 119 14.52 -4.94 1.47
C ASP A 119 14.46 -5.95 2.65
N ASP A 120 15.63 -6.38 3.17
CA ASP A 120 15.71 -7.28 4.35
C ASP A 120 14.69 -8.43 4.34
N PHE A 121 14.54 -9.09 3.18
CA PHE A 121 13.45 -10.02 2.93
C PHE A 121 13.34 -11.08 4.02
N PRO A 122 12.13 -11.34 4.55
CA PRO A 122 11.96 -12.28 5.64
C PRO A 122 12.27 -13.69 5.17
N MET A 123 12.88 -14.47 6.05
CA MET A 123 12.95 -15.92 5.90
C MET A 123 11.74 -16.53 6.57
N ALA A 124 11.01 -17.39 5.86
CA ALA A 124 9.88 -18.12 6.43
C ALA A 124 10.38 -19.05 7.54
N ASP A 125 9.59 -19.19 8.60
CA ASP A 125 9.87 -20.14 9.66
C ASP A 125 9.68 -21.60 9.21
N ALA A 126 9.88 -22.55 10.12
CA ALA A 126 9.75 -23.97 9.83
C ALA A 126 8.32 -24.40 9.45
N ASP A 127 7.33 -23.57 9.76
CA ASP A 127 5.92 -23.79 9.47
C ASP A 127 5.47 -22.98 8.22
N GLY A 128 6.39 -22.29 7.53
CA GLY A 128 6.10 -21.53 6.32
C GLY A 128 5.43 -20.19 6.58
N ASN A 129 5.66 -19.58 7.75
CA ASN A 129 5.09 -18.28 8.10
C ASN A 129 6.14 -17.16 8.08
N ILE A 130 5.70 -15.95 7.72
CA ILE A 130 6.47 -14.72 7.90
C ILE A 130 5.64 -13.68 8.67
N SER A 131 6.36 -12.88 9.46
CA SER A 131 5.87 -11.62 10.01
C SER A 131 6.93 -10.57 9.72
N TYR A 132 6.64 -9.71 8.75
CA TYR A 132 7.54 -8.67 8.28
C TYR A 132 6.97 -7.29 8.64
N GLU A 133 7.81 -6.40 9.11
CA GLU A 133 7.49 -4.98 9.33
C GLU A 133 8.71 -4.14 9.00
N LYS A 134 8.51 -3.10 8.19
CA LYS A 134 9.56 -2.11 7.91
C LYS A 134 8.96 -0.75 7.65
N THR A 135 9.73 0.28 8.01
CA THR A 135 9.41 1.67 7.68
C THR A 135 10.44 2.22 6.72
N PHE A 136 9.96 2.85 5.65
CA PHE A 136 10.75 3.53 4.63
C PHE A 136 10.55 5.02 4.76
N THR A 137 11.61 5.80 4.57
CA THR A 137 11.55 7.25 4.44
C THR A 137 11.60 7.60 2.94
N LEU A 138 10.48 8.08 2.41
CA LEU A 138 10.29 8.42 1.01
C LEU A 138 11.20 9.59 0.61
N GLY A 139 11.79 9.52 -0.59
CA GLY A 139 12.73 10.52 -1.09
C GLY A 139 14.14 10.47 -0.49
N MET A 140 14.46 9.48 0.34
CA MET A 140 15.81 9.25 0.87
C MET A 140 16.40 7.93 0.33
N ASN A 141 17.72 7.87 0.13
CA ASN A 141 18.44 6.63 -0.23
C ASN A 141 17.87 5.89 -1.46
N ASP A 142 17.54 6.63 -2.52
CA ASP A 142 16.92 6.12 -3.76
C ASP A 142 15.53 5.48 -3.57
N VAL A 143 14.93 5.61 -2.38
CA VAL A 143 13.51 5.32 -2.15
C VAL A 143 12.67 6.35 -2.91
N LEU A 144 11.60 5.87 -3.54
CA LEU A 144 10.64 6.68 -4.27
C LEU A 144 10.15 7.87 -3.44
N THR A 145 9.85 8.97 -4.14
CA THR A 145 9.22 10.15 -3.55
C THR A 145 7.74 9.90 -3.28
N GLU A 146 7.13 10.73 -2.43
CA GLU A 146 5.70 10.68 -2.16
C GLU A 146 4.83 10.75 -3.42
N ALA A 147 5.26 11.54 -4.42
CA ALA A 147 4.52 11.68 -5.68
C ALA A 147 4.52 10.39 -6.52
N GLN A 148 5.55 9.55 -6.38
CA GLN A 148 5.65 8.28 -7.10
C GLN A 148 4.83 7.16 -6.43
N LEU A 149 4.41 7.36 -5.18
CA LEU A 149 3.51 6.49 -4.42
C LEU A 149 2.22 7.21 -4.03
N ALA A 150 1.79 8.22 -4.80
CA ALA A 150 0.59 9.00 -4.47
C ALA A 150 -0.67 8.12 -4.50
N ASP A 151 -0.78 7.27 -5.52
CA ASP A 151 -1.92 6.39 -5.75
C ASP A 151 -1.54 4.96 -5.34
N LEU A 152 -1.53 4.71 -4.03
CA LEU A 152 -1.19 3.40 -3.46
C LEU A 152 -2.28 2.34 -3.73
N ASP A 153 -3.52 2.77 -3.98
CA ASP A 153 -4.66 1.95 -4.38
C ASP A 153 -4.50 1.32 -5.79
N ASP A 154 -3.73 1.98 -6.65
CA ASP A 154 -3.36 1.48 -7.97
C ASP A 154 -2.13 0.54 -7.94
N ARG A 155 -1.71 0.08 -6.75
CA ARG A 155 -0.51 -0.74 -6.55
C ARG A 155 -0.84 -2.12 -6.00
N VAL A 156 0.07 -3.05 -6.24
CA VAL A 156 -0.02 -4.41 -5.70
C VAL A 156 1.23 -4.75 -4.90
N ILE A 157 1.08 -5.62 -3.91
CA ILE A 157 2.21 -6.28 -3.24
C ILE A 157 2.35 -7.68 -3.80
N VAL A 158 3.57 -8.03 -4.21
CA VAL A 158 3.91 -9.37 -4.74
C VAL A 158 4.97 -10.00 -3.84
N LEU A 159 4.71 -11.24 -3.41
CA LEU A 159 5.66 -12.11 -2.71
C LEU A 159 6.20 -13.12 -3.71
N HIS A 160 7.48 -13.47 -3.57
CA HIS A 160 8.18 -14.44 -4.44
C HIS A 160 8.83 -15.56 -3.62
N GLY A 161 9.34 -16.58 -4.31
CA GLY A 161 10.10 -17.68 -3.69
C GLY A 161 9.36 -19.00 -3.73
N LEU A 162 9.05 -19.50 -4.93
CA LEU A 162 8.35 -20.77 -5.12
C LEU A 162 9.32 -21.95 -4.97
N ASN A 163 8.84 -23.05 -4.40
CA ASN A 163 9.46 -24.36 -4.58
C ASN A 163 8.87 -25.04 -5.81
N ASN A 164 9.65 -25.10 -6.88
CA ASN A 164 9.26 -25.73 -8.14
C ASN A 164 9.94 -27.11 -8.24
N ASP A 165 9.17 -28.17 -8.04
CA ASP A 165 9.64 -29.57 -8.13
C ASP A 165 10.88 -29.90 -7.27
N GLY A 166 10.96 -29.31 -6.08
CA GLY A 166 12.05 -29.53 -5.12
C GLY A 166 13.21 -28.54 -5.26
N GLU A 167 13.11 -27.58 -6.17
CA GLU A 167 14.06 -26.48 -6.32
C GLU A 167 13.41 -25.15 -5.90
N TYR A 168 14.04 -24.47 -4.94
CA TYR A 168 13.61 -23.13 -4.55
C TYR A 168 14.07 -22.09 -5.57
N VAL A 169 13.12 -21.30 -6.08
CA VAL A 169 13.34 -20.23 -7.06
C VAL A 169 12.82 -18.90 -6.51
N ALA A 170 13.75 -18.08 -6.03
CA ALA A 170 13.48 -16.80 -5.37
C ALA A 170 12.66 -15.80 -6.20
N THR A 171 12.66 -15.93 -7.52
CA THR A 171 12.07 -14.95 -8.45
C THR A 171 10.64 -15.27 -8.83
N ILE A 172 10.18 -16.52 -8.66
CA ILE A 172 8.83 -16.90 -9.09
C ILE A 172 7.82 -16.30 -8.10
N PRO A 173 6.82 -15.52 -8.57
CA PRO A 173 5.74 -15.02 -7.71
C PRO A 173 4.97 -16.16 -7.04
N VAL A 174 4.64 -16.00 -5.77
CA VAL A 174 3.88 -16.98 -4.97
C VAL A 174 2.58 -16.40 -4.42
N ALA A 175 2.50 -15.09 -4.21
CA ALA A 175 1.26 -14.44 -3.82
C ALA A 175 1.22 -13.00 -4.31
N CYS A 176 0.01 -12.50 -4.51
CA CYS A 176 -0.23 -11.12 -4.88
C CYS A 176 -1.50 -10.60 -4.22
N GLY A 177 -1.52 -9.31 -3.88
CA GLY A 177 -2.72 -8.62 -3.45
C GLY A 177 -2.69 -7.14 -3.82
N GLN A 178 -3.83 -6.63 -4.25
CA GLN A 178 -4.03 -5.21 -4.52
C GLN A 178 -4.24 -4.43 -3.23
N LEU A 179 -3.58 -3.29 -3.14
CA LEU A 179 -3.76 -2.36 -2.03
C LEU A 179 -5.06 -1.61 -2.19
N ASN A 180 -5.82 -1.51 -1.10
CA ASN A 180 -7.09 -0.80 -1.05
C ASN A 180 -7.07 0.10 0.18
N GLU A 181 -7.45 1.36 0.03
CA GLU A 181 -7.60 2.28 1.15
C GLU A 181 -8.65 1.76 2.15
N MET A 182 -8.38 1.94 3.46
CA MET A 182 -9.21 1.44 4.57
C MET A 182 -10.18 2.49 5.13
#